data_AF-A0A1I8CZS8-F1
#
_entry.id   AF-A0A1I8CZS8-F1
#
_cell.length_a   1.000
_cell.length_b   1.000
_cell.length_c   1.000
_cell.angle_alpha   90.00
_cell.angle_beta   90.00
_cell.angle_gamma   90.00
#
_symmetry.space_group_name_H-M   'P 1'
#
loop_
_entity.id
_entity.type
_entity.pdbx_description
1 polymer ?
#
loop_
_entity_poly.entity_id
_entity_poly.type
_entity_poly.pdbx_seq_one_letter_code
_entity_poly.pdbx_strand_id
1 'polypeptide(L)'
;MTTNEDQSILQQPWYHGFLTREDQPSMLKKCGDLLVRTSEPAAGKQRCYILSILINQNTHEIKHYVVRKTSNNKLTIGDTIISSEQIQSTFFE
;
A
#
# COMPACT_ATOMS: atom_id res chain seq x y z
N MET A 1 1.27 20.18 -10.49
CA MET A 1 2.60 20.00 -9.87
C MET A 1 2.56 18.72 -9.06
N THR A 2 2.82 17.58 -9.69
CA THR A 2 2.91 16.27 -9.03
C THR A 2 4.28 16.16 -8.38
N THR A 3 4.33 16.36 -7.07
CA THR A 3 5.54 16.24 -6.23
C THR A 3 6.22 14.88 -6.44
N ASN A 4 7.54 14.89 -6.66
CA ASN A 4 8.42 13.73 -6.93
C ASN A 4 8.21 12.49 -6.03
N GLU A 5 7.73 12.65 -4.79
CA GLU A 5 7.49 11.48 -3.91
C GLU A 5 6.32 10.60 -4.36
N ASP A 6 5.33 11.15 -5.09
CA ASP A 6 4.27 10.31 -5.69
C ASP A 6 4.87 9.37 -6.74
N GLN A 7 5.82 9.87 -7.54
CA GLN A 7 6.56 9.03 -8.49
C GLN A 7 7.36 7.93 -7.80
N SER A 8 7.88 8.20 -6.58
CA SER A 8 8.69 7.20 -5.87
C SER A 8 7.92 5.92 -5.57
N ILE A 9 6.62 6.01 -5.20
CA ILE A 9 5.74 4.85 -4.97
C ILE A 9 5.33 4.21 -6.30
N LEU A 10 4.97 5.05 -7.28
CA LEU A 10 4.50 4.58 -8.59
C LEU A 10 5.55 3.73 -9.34
N GLN A 11 6.83 3.90 -9.02
CA GLN A 11 7.95 3.15 -9.60
C GLN A 11 8.30 1.87 -8.83
N GLN A 12 7.63 1.59 -7.71
CA GLN A 12 7.99 0.45 -6.86
C GLN A 12 7.39 -0.85 -7.39
N PRO A 13 8.13 -1.97 -7.32
CA PRO A 13 7.65 -3.27 -7.80
C PRO A 13 6.49 -3.82 -6.97
N TRP A 14 6.32 -3.36 -5.73
CA TRP A 14 5.22 -3.73 -4.86
C TRP A 14 3.95 -2.89 -5.08
N TYR A 15 4.02 -1.82 -5.88
CA TYR A 15 2.85 -1.01 -6.21
C TYR A 15 2.12 -1.54 -7.44
N HIS A 16 0.84 -1.84 -7.28
CA HIS A 16 0.02 -2.53 -8.28
C HIS A 16 -1.14 -1.70 -8.83
N GLY A 17 -1.18 -0.39 -8.55
CA GLY A 17 -2.25 0.47 -9.04
C GLY A 17 -3.64 0.04 -8.54
N PHE A 18 -4.60 -0.15 -9.44
CA PHE A 18 -6.00 -0.45 -9.10
C PHE A 18 -6.27 -1.95 -8.88
N LEU A 19 -5.38 -2.65 -8.17
CA LEU A 19 -5.57 -4.07 -7.87
C LEU A 19 -6.84 -4.30 -7.02
N THR A 20 -7.69 -5.22 -7.45
CA THR A 20 -8.95 -5.52 -6.77
C THR A 20 -8.71 -6.34 -5.48
N ARG A 21 -9.75 -6.57 -4.69
CA ARG A 21 -9.64 -7.49 -3.54
C ARG A 21 -9.52 -8.96 -3.96
N GLU A 22 -10.12 -9.31 -5.09
CA GLU A 22 -10.16 -10.70 -5.60
C GLU A 22 -8.81 -11.14 -6.15
N ASP A 23 -8.02 -10.20 -6.68
CA ASP A 23 -6.69 -10.49 -7.24
C ASP A 23 -5.58 -10.54 -6.19
N GLN A 24 -5.80 -9.98 -5.00
CA GLN A 24 -4.76 -9.90 -3.95
C GLN A 24 -4.22 -11.27 -3.51
N PRO A 25 -5.04 -12.31 -3.26
CA PRO A 25 -4.54 -13.63 -2.88
C PRO A 25 -3.64 -14.29 -3.94
N SER A 26 -3.85 -13.96 -5.23
CA SER A 26 -3.01 -14.47 -6.32
C SER A 26 -1.62 -13.82 -6.35
N MET A 27 -1.54 -12.58 -5.85
CA MET A 27 -0.30 -11.80 -5.78
C MET A 27 0.47 -12.06 -4.47
N LEU A 28 -0.25 -12.29 -3.37
CA LEU A 28 0.31 -12.54 -2.04
C LEU A 28 0.36 -14.06 -1.78
N LYS A 29 1.51 -14.66 -2.04
CA LYS A 29 1.70 -16.12 -1.99
C LYS A 29 2.21 -16.58 -0.64
N LYS A 30 2.97 -15.73 0.07
CA LYS A 30 3.60 -16.06 1.33
C LYS A 30 3.31 -15.10 2.46
N CYS A 31 3.39 -15.60 3.69
CA CYS A 31 3.17 -14.79 4.88
C CYS A 31 4.29 -13.75 4.93
N GLY A 32 3.93 -12.47 5.09
CA GLY A 32 4.84 -11.35 4.92
C GLY A 32 4.84 -10.76 3.51
N ASP A 33 4.31 -11.45 2.49
CA ASP A 33 4.12 -10.83 1.18
C ASP A 33 3.19 -9.63 1.33
N LEU A 34 3.51 -8.58 0.59
CA LEU A 34 2.75 -7.34 0.61
C LEU A 34 2.65 -6.71 -0.76
N LEU A 35 1.66 -5.82 -0.88
CA LEU A 35 1.51 -4.94 -2.01
C LEU A 35 0.86 -3.63 -1.58
N VAL A 36 1.08 -2.59 -2.38
CA VAL A 36 0.33 -1.34 -2.27
C VAL A 36 -0.57 -1.18 -3.48
N ARG A 37 -1.82 -0.83 -3.22
CA ARG A 37 -2.83 -0.54 -4.23
C ARG A 37 -3.46 0.83 -3.99
N THR A 38 -4.07 1.37 -5.03
CA THR A 38 -4.86 2.60 -4.97
C THR A 38 -6.32 2.24 -4.70
N SER A 39 -6.96 2.99 -3.81
CA SER A 39 -8.39 2.84 -3.55
C SER A 39 -9.20 3.14 -4.80
N GLU A 40 -10.30 2.41 -4.99
CA GLU A 40 -11.25 2.72 -6.05
C GLU A 40 -11.76 4.16 -5.95
N PRO A 41 -11.98 4.85 -7.07
CA PRO A 41 -12.55 6.19 -7.08
C PRO A 41 -13.99 6.13 -6.55
N ALA A 42 -14.23 6.71 -5.38
CA ALA A 42 -15.58 6.93 -4.85
C ALA A 42 -15.94 8.40 -4.98
N ALA A 43 -17.17 8.71 -5.41
CA ALA A 43 -17.64 10.07 -5.59
C ALA A 43 -17.44 10.89 -4.30
N GLY A 44 -16.72 12.02 -4.41
CA GLY A 44 -16.43 12.91 -3.29
C GLY A 44 -15.33 12.45 -2.34
N LYS A 45 -14.67 11.30 -2.57
CA LYS A 45 -13.55 10.82 -1.74
C LYS A 45 -12.22 10.94 -2.49
N GLN A 46 -11.22 11.50 -1.82
CA GLN A 46 -9.86 11.54 -2.32
C GLN A 46 -9.27 10.12 -2.37
N ARG A 47 -8.59 9.79 -3.47
CA ARG A 47 -7.88 8.52 -3.60
C ARG A 47 -6.84 8.38 -2.49
N CYS A 48 -6.80 7.20 -1.88
CA CYS A 48 -5.80 6.84 -0.88
C CYS A 48 -5.03 5.61 -1.35
N TYR A 49 -3.82 5.45 -0.84
CA TYR A 49 -3.06 4.22 -1.00
C TYR A 49 -3.48 3.23 0.09
N ILE A 50 -3.39 1.93 -0.20
CA ILE A 50 -3.73 0.85 0.71
C ILE A 50 -2.61 -0.16 0.66
N LEU A 51 -1.95 -0.37 1.79
CA LEU A 51 -0.97 -1.44 1.99
C LEU A 51 -1.71 -2.70 2.42
N SER A 52 -1.60 -3.77 1.63
CA SER A 52 -2.13 -5.10 1.91
C SER A 52 -0.99 -6.04 2.26
N ILE A 53 -1.08 -6.75 3.37
CA ILE A 53 -0.06 -7.71 3.84
C ILE A 53 -0.73 -9.05 4.15
N LEU A 54 -0.19 -10.15 3.64
CA LEU A 54 -0.65 -11.49 4.02
C LEU A 54 -0.06 -11.84 5.40
N ILE A 55 -0.93 -11.93 6.40
CA ILE A 55 -0.54 -12.20 7.79
C ILE A 55 -0.73 -13.66 8.19
N ASN A 56 -1.47 -14.44 7.38
CA ASN A 56 -1.61 -15.87 7.58
C ASN A 56 -1.83 -16.58 6.24
N GLN A 57 -0.86 -17.43 5.85
CA GLN A 57 -0.95 -18.24 4.63
C GLN A 57 -2.07 -19.29 4.69
N ASN A 58 -2.28 -19.91 5.85
CA ASN A 58 -3.21 -21.05 5.97
C ASN A 58 -4.66 -20.61 5.82
N THR A 59 -4.99 -19.42 6.33
CA THR A 59 -6.34 -18.83 6.25
C THR A 59 -6.48 -17.83 5.11
N HIS A 60 -5.40 -17.56 4.36
CA HIS A 60 -5.31 -16.45 3.41
C HIS A 60 -5.75 -15.09 4.01
N GLU A 61 -5.46 -14.86 5.29
CA GLU A 61 -5.84 -13.63 5.97
C GLU A 61 -4.92 -12.48 5.56
N ILE A 62 -5.53 -11.46 4.94
CA ILE A 62 -4.83 -10.27 4.45
C ILE A 62 -5.27 -9.07 5.30
N LYS A 63 -4.29 -8.37 5.87
CA LYS A 63 -4.51 -7.14 6.62
C LYS A 63 -4.30 -5.92 5.74
N HIS A 64 -5.22 -4.96 5.82
CA HIS A 64 -5.17 -3.74 5.01
C HIS A 64 -4.93 -2.51 5.89
N TYR A 65 -4.00 -1.67 5.47
CA TYR A 65 -3.66 -0.41 6.12
C TYR A 65 -3.84 0.74 5.14
N VAL A 66 -4.56 1.78 5.56
CA VAL A 66 -4.73 2.97 4.72
C VAL A 66 -3.48 3.83 4.84
N VAL A 67 -2.81 4.03 3.70
CA VAL A 67 -1.67 4.92 3.56
C VAL A 67 -2.18 6.27 3.07
N ARG A 68 -2.12 7.28 3.93
CA ARG A 68 -2.54 8.65 3.64
C ARG A 68 -1.34 9.53 3.37
N LYS A 69 -1.52 10.45 2.43
CA LYS A 69 -0.54 11.51 2.18
C LYS A 69 -0.96 12.76 2.94
N THR A 70 -0.05 13.29 3.74
CA THR A 70 -0.25 14.53 4.49
C THR A 70 0.05 15.74 3.61
N SER A 71 -0.38 16.93 4.07
CA SER A 71 -0.12 18.22 3.41
C SER A 71 1.37 18.50 3.20
N ASN A 72 2.23 17.93 4.06
CA ASN A 72 3.68 18.08 4.01
C ASN A 72 4.34 17.00 3.15
N ASN A 73 3.58 16.37 2.25
CA ASN A 73 4.03 15.33 1.33
C ASN A 73 4.46 13.98 1.97
N LYS A 74 4.47 13.90 3.31
CA LYS A 74 4.78 12.67 4.06
C LYS A 74 3.67 11.63 3.98
N LEU A 75 4.05 10.36 3.93
CA LEU A 75 3.12 9.23 4.00
C LEU A 75 2.86 8.86 5.46
N THR A 76 1.65 8.40 5.74
CA THR A 76 1.20 8.00 7.07
C THR A 76 0.37 6.73 7.02
N ILE A 77 0.60 5.82 7.97
CA ILE A 77 -0.28 4.68 8.24
C ILE A 77 -0.88 4.90 9.62
N GLY A 78 -2.19 5.19 9.68
CA GLY A 78 -2.82 5.67 10.91
C GLY A 78 -2.15 6.95 11.40
N ASP A 79 -1.65 6.96 12.63
CA ASP A 79 -0.92 8.09 13.23
C ASP A 79 0.61 8.02 13.04
N THR A 80 1.12 6.97 12.38
CA THR A 80 2.56 6.78 12.18
C THR A 80 3.00 7.36 10.84
N ILE A 81 4.00 8.24 10.85
CA ILE A 81 4.67 8.74 9.65
C ILE A 81 5.65 7.69 9.15
N ILE A 82 5.59 7.38 7.85
CA ILE A 82 6.46 6.41 7.19
C ILE A 82 7.04 7.00 5.90
N SER A 83 8.26 6.60 5.53
CA SER A 83 8.81 6.83 4.19
C SER A 83 8.56 5.62 3.28
N SER A 84 8.61 5.81 1.96
CA SER A 84 8.50 4.70 0.99
C SER A 84 9.61 3.66 1.18
N GLU A 85 10.81 4.09 1.55
CA GLU A 85 11.95 3.22 1.89
C GLU A 85 11.69 2.40 3.16
N GLN A 86 11.01 2.98 4.16
CA GLN A 86 10.61 2.25 5.36
C GLN A 86 9.56 1.19 5.09
N ILE A 87 8.69 1.35 4.07
CA ILE A 87 7.77 0.27 3.65
C ILE A 87 8.58 -0.93 3.16
N GLN A 88 9.70 -0.70 2.47
CA GLN A 88 10.58 -1.79 2.06
C GLN A 88 11.29 -2.41 3.26
N SER A 89 12.00 -1.63 4.06
CA SER A 89 12.82 -2.17 5.16
C SER A 89 12.01 -2.75 6.33
N THR A 90 10.79 -2.29 6.57
CA THR A 90 9.97 -2.77 7.71
C THR A 90 9.27 -4.09 7.40
N PHE A 91 9.12 -4.43 6.13
CA PHE A 91 8.27 -5.55 5.72
C PHE A 91 8.92 -6.51 4.70
N PHE A 92 10.08 -6.18 4.14
CA PHE A 92 10.92 -7.07 3.33
C PHE A 92 12.26 -7.28 4.04
N GLU A 93 12.28 -8.07 5.12
CA GLU A 93 13.51 -8.70 5.64
C GLU A 93 13.77 -10.04 4.95
#